data_AF-A0A969VD36-F1
#
_entry.id   AF-A0A969VD36-F1
#
_cell.length_a   1.000
_cell.length_b   1.000
_cell.length_c   1.000
_cell.angle_alpha   90.00
_cell.angle_beta   90.00
_cell.angle_gamma   90.00
#
_symmetry.space_group_name_H-M   'P 1'
#
loop_
_entity.id
_entity.type
_entity.pdbx_description
1 polymer ?
#
loop_
_entity_poly.entity_id
_entity_poly.type
_entity_poly.pdbx_seq_one_letter_code
_entity_poly.pdbx_strand_id
1 'polypeptide(L)'
;EVLGYRLIDNIYVPITPDEEGRILCETVNLLVGLQDGEVVVVNPHTQERLLRAAELEQWAIHAQQQAFLAQQQATEAQQQATEAQQQATEAQQRATQAEEEKAQAEQRASEAEQRAVQLAEFLRSQGLDPDRI
;
A
#
# COMPACT_ATOMS: atom_id res chain seq x y z
N GLU A 1 -23.74 7.95 -40.69
CA GLU A 1 -23.77 6.51 -41.06
C GLU A 1 -22.50 6.19 -41.83
N VAL A 2 -21.90 5.02 -41.60
CA VAL A 2 -20.69 4.57 -42.32
C VAL A 2 -21.10 3.80 -43.56
N LEU A 3 -20.48 4.11 -44.70
CA LEU A 3 -20.64 3.34 -45.93
C LEU A 3 -19.36 2.53 -46.19
N GLY A 4 -19.51 1.24 -46.43
CA GLY A 4 -18.42 0.33 -46.77
C GLY A 4 -18.65 -0.35 -48.10
N TYR A 5 -17.58 -0.65 -48.83
CA TYR A 5 -17.62 -1.43 -50.06
C TYR A 5 -16.54 -2.50 -50.02
N ARG A 6 -16.84 -3.69 -50.54
CA ARG A 6 -15.89 -4.78 -50.74
C ARG A 6 -15.69 -5.03 -52.23
N LEU A 7 -14.45 -5.25 -52.63
CA LEU A 7 -14.10 -5.59 -54.00
C LEU A 7 -14.27 -7.11 -54.21
N ILE A 8 -15.19 -7.51 -55.09
CA ILE A 8 -15.44 -8.90 -55.50
C ILE A 8 -15.42 -8.93 -57.02
N ASP A 9 -14.58 -9.78 -57.63
CA ASP A 9 -14.46 -9.90 -59.09
C ASP A 9 -14.32 -8.55 -59.82
N ASN A 10 -13.49 -7.67 -59.26
CA ASN A 10 -13.23 -6.31 -59.79
C ASN A 10 -14.45 -5.37 -59.76
N ILE A 11 -15.47 -5.68 -58.96
CA ILE A 11 -16.68 -4.86 -58.73
C ILE A 11 -16.78 -4.49 -57.25
N TYR A 12 -17.08 -3.21 -56.97
CA TYR A 12 -17.35 -2.75 -55.60
C TYR A 12 -18.79 -3.08 -55.21
N VAL A 13 -18.95 -3.96 -54.22
CA VAL A 13 -20.24 -4.36 -53.65
C VAL A 13 -20.41 -3.67 -52.30
N PRO A 14 -21.53 -2.97 -52.03
CA PRO A 14 -21.76 -2.31 -50.75
C PRO A 14 -21.86 -3.34 -49.61
N ILE A 15 -21.34 -2.97 -48.44
CA ILE A 15 -21.46 -3.74 -47.20
C ILE A 15 -22.64 -3.17 -46.42
N THR A 16 -23.60 -4.02 -46.06
CA THR A 16 -24.76 -3.63 -45.26
C THR A 16 -24.34 -3.36 -43.82
N PRO A 17 -24.65 -2.18 -43.25
CA PRO A 17 -24.44 -1.92 -41.83
C PRO A 17 -25.36 -2.77 -40.95
N ASP A 18 -24.94 -2.99 -39.70
CA ASP A 18 -25.77 -3.60 -38.66
C ASP A 18 -26.83 -2.63 -38.11
N GLU A 19 -27.60 -3.06 -37.10
CA GLU A 19 -28.64 -2.25 -36.46
C GLU A 19 -28.11 -0.96 -35.81
N GLU A 20 -26.81 -0.91 -35.51
CA GLU A 20 -26.12 0.26 -34.94
C GLU A 20 -25.43 1.11 -36.02
N GLY A 21 -25.60 0.78 -37.31
CA GLY A 21 -25.00 1.50 -38.42
C GLY A 21 -23.50 1.26 -38.59
N ARG A 22 -22.99 0.12 -38.08
CA ARG A 22 -21.58 -0.30 -38.17
C ARG A 22 -21.41 -1.33 -39.29
N ILE A 23 -20.27 -1.29 -39.98
CA ILE A 23 -19.94 -2.27 -41.02
C ILE A 23 -18.95 -3.30 -40.48
N LEU A 24 -19.22 -4.60 -40.73
CA LEU A 24 -18.26 -5.66 -40.43
C LEU A 24 -17.30 -5.84 -41.60
N CYS A 25 -16.02 -5.61 -41.38
CA CYS A 25 -14.97 -5.96 -42.32
C CYS A 25 -14.52 -7.41 -42.07
N GLU A 26 -15.09 -8.36 -42.82
CA GLU A 26 -14.82 -9.80 -42.65
C GLU A 26 -13.33 -10.17 -42.87
N THR A 27 -12.61 -9.44 -43.72
CA THR A 27 -11.20 -9.72 -44.04
C THR A 27 -10.27 -9.56 -42.83
N VAL A 28 -10.50 -8.54 -42.02
CA VAL A 28 -9.70 -8.25 -40.81
C VAL A 28 -10.47 -8.55 -39.53
N ASN A 29 -11.73 -8.96 -39.65
CA ASN A 29 -12.65 -9.26 -38.56
C ASN A 29 -12.78 -8.10 -37.57
N LEU A 30 -13.08 -6.91 -38.09
CA LEU A 30 -13.24 -5.68 -37.32
C LEU A 30 -14.57 -5.00 -37.68
N LEU A 31 -15.28 -4.49 -36.68
CA LEU A 31 -16.42 -3.61 -36.88
C LEU A 31 -15.94 -2.17 -37.01
N VAL A 32 -16.46 -1.45 -37.99
CA VAL A 32 -16.17 -0.02 -38.20
C VAL A 32 -17.48 0.75 -38.11
N GLY A 33 -17.52 1.74 -37.22
CA GLY A 33 -18.70 2.56 -36.96
C GLY A 33 -18.37 4.04 -36.88
N LEU A 34 -19.40 4.84 -36.64
CA LEU A 34 -19.27 6.25 -36.27
C LEU A 34 -19.79 6.42 -34.85
N GLN A 35 -18.99 7.02 -33.98
CA GLN A 35 -19.39 7.40 -32.64
C GLN A 35 -19.01 8.86 -32.43
N ASP A 36 -19.97 9.70 -32.04
CA ASP A 36 -19.78 11.15 -31.86
C ASP A 36 -19.12 11.88 -33.05
N GLY A 37 -19.34 11.36 -34.26
CA GLY A 37 -18.76 11.90 -35.50
C GLY A 37 -17.33 11.41 -35.80
N GLU A 38 -16.73 10.58 -34.95
CA GLU A 38 -15.43 9.96 -35.19
C GLU A 38 -15.59 8.52 -35.70
N VAL A 39 -14.71 8.10 -36.62
CA VAL A 39 -14.63 6.70 -37.05
C VAL A 39 -14.01 5.88 -35.92
N VAL A 40 -14.74 4.88 -35.47
CA VAL A 40 -14.29 3.94 -34.44
C VAL A 40 -14.15 2.54 -35.01
N VAL A 41 -13.14 1.83 -34.53
CA VAL A 41 -12.91 0.42 -34.86
C VAL A 41 -13.17 -0.39 -33.60
N VAL A 42 -13.96 -1.44 -33.71
CA VAL A 42 -14.45 -2.25 -32.59
C VAL A 42 -14.11 -3.71 -32.85
N ASN A 43 -13.70 -4.42 -31.80
CA ASN A 43 -13.53 -5.86 -31.86
C ASN A 43 -14.93 -6.54 -31.85
N PRO A 44 -15.31 -7.33 -32.87
CA PRO A 44 -16.64 -7.92 -32.93
C PRO A 44 -16.93 -8.96 -31.84
N HIS A 45 -15.90 -9.51 -31.19
CA HIS A 45 -16.06 -10.53 -30.14
C HIS A 45 -16.25 -9.90 -28.76
N THR A 46 -15.40 -8.92 -28.42
CA THR A 46 -15.45 -8.26 -27.11
C THR A 46 -16.36 -7.04 -27.09
N GLN A 47 -16.79 -6.54 -28.26
CA GLN A 47 -17.51 -5.28 -28.45
C GLN A 47 -16.75 -4.06 -27.93
N GLU A 48 -15.44 -4.19 -27.71
CA GLU A 48 -14.59 -3.10 -27.23
C GLU A 48 -14.03 -2.28 -28.39
N ARG A 49 -14.05 -0.96 -28.22
CA ARG A 49 -13.38 -0.03 -29.12
C ARG A 49 -11.87 -0.23 -29.02
N LEU A 50 -11.23 -0.41 -30.16
CA LEU A 50 -9.79 -0.40 -30.27
C LEU A 50 -9.26 1.03 -30.13
N LEU A 51 -8.29 1.21 -29.26
CA LEU A 51 -7.60 2.48 -29.08
C LEU A 51 -6.78 2.81 -30.33
N ARG A 52 -6.77 4.09 -30.71
CA ARG A 52 -5.80 4.60 -31.68
C ARG A 52 -4.41 4.56 -31.05
N ALA A 53 -3.36 4.48 -31.89
CA ALA A 53 -1.97 4.46 -31.42
C ALA A 53 -1.67 5.62 -30.45
N ALA A 54 -2.10 6.84 -30.79
CA ALA A 54 -1.91 8.02 -29.94
C ALA A 54 -2.64 7.90 -28.57
N GLU A 55 -3.82 7.28 -28.53
CA GLU A 55 -4.57 7.08 -27.29
C GLU A 55 -3.89 6.02 -26.40
N LEU A 56 -3.31 4.99 -27.02
CA LEU A 56 -2.53 3.97 -26.32
C LEU A 56 -1.24 4.56 -25.73
N GLU A 57 -0.54 5.41 -26.49
CA GLU A 57 0.66 6.11 -26.01
C GLU A 57 0.34 7.03 -24.82
N GLN A 58 -0.72 7.83 -24.92
CA GLN A 58 -1.19 8.68 -23.82
C GLN A 58 -1.53 7.86 -22.58
N TRP A 59 -2.25 6.75 -22.76
CA TRP A 59 -2.59 5.85 -21.66
C TRP A 59 -1.33 5.26 -21.01
N ALA A 60 -0.35 4.83 -21.80
CA ALA A 60 0.91 4.29 -21.31
C ALA A 60 1.72 5.34 -20.52
N ILE A 61 1.75 6.60 -20.97
CA ILE A 61 2.40 7.71 -20.26
C ILE A 61 1.71 7.96 -18.91
N HIS A 62 0.38 8.03 -18.89
CA HIS A 62 -0.37 8.19 -17.65
C HIS A 62 -0.14 7.02 -16.68
N ALA A 63 -0.17 5.78 -17.18
CA ALA A 63 0.09 4.59 -16.37
C ALA A 63 1.51 4.62 -15.77
N GLN A 64 2.53 5.01 -16.55
CA GLN A 64 3.90 5.17 -16.05
C GLN A 64 3.99 6.26 -14.97
N GLN A 65 3.34 7.40 -15.17
CA GLN A 65 3.34 8.48 -14.19
C GLN A 65 2.70 8.04 -12.87
N GLN A 66 1.58 7.32 -12.94
CA GLN A 66 0.93 6.77 -11.75
C GLN A 66 1.81 5.73 -11.05
N ALA A 67 2.46 4.84 -11.80
CA ALA A 67 3.39 3.87 -11.25
C ALA A 67 4.58 4.54 -10.55
N PHE A 68 5.12 5.62 -11.13
CA PHE A 68 6.19 6.41 -10.53
C PHE A 68 5.77 7.06 -9.21
N LEU A 69 4.58 7.69 -9.18
CA LEU A 69 4.04 8.28 -7.95
C LEU A 69 3.80 7.23 -6.87
N ALA A 70 3.23 6.08 -7.23
CA ALA A 70 3.01 4.96 -6.31
C ALA A 70 4.34 4.43 -5.74
N GLN A 71 5.39 4.35 -6.56
CA GLN A 71 6.71 3.93 -6.10
C GLN A 71 7.35 4.92 -5.12
N GLN A 72 7.20 6.23 -5.35
CA GLN A 72 7.67 7.23 -4.40
C GLN A 72 6.94 7.12 -3.06
N GLN A 73 5.61 7.02 -3.08
CA GLN A 73 4.81 6.84 -1.86
C GLN A 73 5.19 5.57 -1.08
N ALA A 74 5.43 4.46 -1.79
CA ALA A 74 5.87 3.23 -1.16
C ALA A 74 7.24 3.38 -0.49
N THR A 75 8.16 4.12 -1.12
CA THR A 75 9.49 4.40 -0.57
C THR A 75 9.41 5.26 0.69
N GLU A 76 8.60 6.32 0.67
CA GLU A 76 8.37 7.19 1.84
C GLU A 76 7.74 6.40 3.00
N ALA A 77 6.72 5.58 2.71
CA ALA A 77 6.08 4.73 3.71
C ALA A 77 7.08 3.73 4.33
N GLN A 78 7.99 3.18 3.53
CA GLN A 78 9.01 2.26 4.01
C GLN A 78 10.06 2.95 4.90
N GLN A 79 10.43 4.19 4.57
CA GLN A 79 11.30 5.00 5.43
C GLN A 79 10.63 5.27 6.79
N GLN A 80 9.39 5.74 6.78
CA GLN A 80 8.62 5.99 8.01
C GLN A 80 8.46 4.73 8.86
N ALA A 81 8.19 3.57 8.25
CA ALA A 81 8.10 2.30 8.96
C ALA A 81 9.43 1.92 9.62
N THR A 82 10.55 2.17 8.95
CA THR A 82 11.89 1.90 9.48
C THR A 82 12.21 2.82 10.68
N GLU A 83 11.89 4.11 10.57
CA GLU A 83 12.07 5.07 11.67
C GLU A 83 11.20 4.72 12.88
N ALA A 84 9.93 4.36 12.66
CA ALA A 84 9.04 3.91 13.72
C ALA A 84 9.56 2.65 14.42
N GLN A 85 10.14 1.71 13.67
CA GLN A 85 10.73 0.50 14.23
C GLN A 85 11.99 0.78 15.07
N GLN A 86 12.82 1.73 14.64
CA GLN A 86 13.97 2.19 15.43
C GLN A 86 13.50 2.82 16.75
N GLN A 87 12.53 3.73 16.70
CA GLN A 87 11.97 4.36 17.89
C GLN A 87 11.34 3.34 18.86
N ALA A 88 10.63 2.35 18.34
CA ALA A 88 10.07 1.28 19.15
C ALA A 88 11.16 0.45 19.85
N THR A 89 12.26 0.17 19.16
CA THR A 89 13.41 -0.55 19.72
C THR A 89 14.09 0.25 20.83
N GLU A 90 14.31 1.55 20.62
CA GLU A 90 14.88 2.45 21.64
C GLU A 90 13.95 2.60 22.86
N ALA A 91 12.64 2.68 22.65
CA ALA A 91 11.66 2.72 23.73
C ALA A 91 11.70 1.42 24.54
N GLN A 92 11.82 0.27 23.88
CA GLN A 92 11.93 -1.02 24.54
C GLN A 92 13.22 -1.15 25.36
N GLN A 93 14.36 -0.71 24.83
CA GLN A 93 15.62 -0.68 25.57
C GLN A 93 15.54 0.18 26.84
N ARG A 94 14.94 1.37 26.73
CA ARG A 94 14.73 2.25 27.89
C ARG A 94 13.80 1.63 28.93
N ALA A 95 12.75 0.93 28.50
CA ALA A 95 11.86 0.22 29.40
C ALA A 95 12.60 -0.88 30.17
N THR A 96 13.40 -1.70 29.49
CA THR A 96 14.22 -2.74 30.12
C THR A 96 15.20 -2.14 31.15
N GLN A 97 15.89 -1.05 30.80
CA GLN A 97 16.82 -0.39 31.72
C GLN A 97 16.09 0.15 32.97
N ALA A 98 14.91 0.75 32.80
CA ALA A 98 14.11 1.22 33.93
C ALA A 98 13.63 0.08 34.83
N GLU A 99 13.29 -1.07 34.25
CA GLU A 99 12.94 -2.28 35.02
C GLU A 99 14.12 -2.82 35.83
N GLU A 100 15.33 -2.84 35.25
CA GLU A 100 16.55 -3.24 35.94
C GLU A 100 16.89 -2.29 37.11
N GLU A 101 16.79 -0.98 36.90
CA GLU A 101 17.02 0.02 37.94
C GLU A 101 16.00 -0.12 39.08
N LYS A 102 14.73 -0.36 38.75
CA LYS A 102 13.67 -0.63 39.73
C LYS A 102 13.98 -1.88 40.54
N ALA A 103 14.36 -2.98 39.89
CA ALA A 103 14.70 -4.23 40.58
C ALA A 103 15.90 -4.05 41.53
N GLN A 104 16.93 -3.30 41.12
CA GLN A 104 18.07 -2.98 41.99
C GLN A 104 17.67 -2.08 43.17
N ALA A 105 16.76 -1.13 42.97
CA ALA A 105 16.25 -0.28 44.05
C ALA A 105 15.45 -1.10 45.08
N GLU A 106 14.58 -2.00 44.60
CA GLU A 106 13.81 -2.92 45.44
C GLU A 106 14.72 -3.86 46.25
N GLN A 107 15.76 -4.41 45.64
CA GLN A 107 16.72 -5.24 46.34
C GLN A 107 17.44 -4.46 47.46
N ARG A 108 17.92 -3.24 47.17
CA ARG A 108 18.57 -2.40 48.19
C ARG A 108 17.62 -2.02 49.32
N ALA A 109 16.35 -1.75 49.02
CA ALA A 109 15.35 -1.47 50.03
C ALA A 109 15.13 -2.68 50.96
N SER A 110 14.99 -3.88 50.38
CA SER A 110 14.83 -5.12 51.16
C SER A 110 16.06 -5.42 52.03
N GLU A 111 17.28 -5.24 51.51
CA GLU A 111 18.51 -5.40 52.30
C GLU A 111 18.59 -4.39 53.47
N ALA A 112 18.17 -3.13 53.23
CA ALA A 112 18.12 -2.11 54.26
C ALA A 112 17.08 -2.43 55.35
N GLU A 113 15.90 -2.91 54.96
CA GLU A 113 14.87 -3.38 55.89
C GLU A 113 15.37 -4.55 56.75
N GLN A 114 16.00 -5.55 56.14
CA GLN A 114 16.57 -6.68 56.87
C GLN A 114 17.62 -6.24 57.90
N ARG A 115 18.51 -5.31 57.51
CA ARG A 115 19.51 -4.74 58.44
C ARG A 115 18.85 -3.95 59.57
N ALA A 116 17.80 -3.18 59.27
CA ALA A 116 17.06 -2.43 60.28
C ALA A 116 16.38 -3.37 61.29
N VAL A 117 15.77 -4.47 60.82
CA VAL A 117 15.18 -5.51 61.68
C VAL A 117 16.25 -6.15 62.56
N GLN A 118 17.38 -6.59 61.98
CA GLN A 118 18.48 -7.20 62.75
C GLN A 118 19.05 -6.25 63.81
N LEU A 119 19.21 -4.96 63.47
CA LEU A 119 19.68 -3.95 64.40
C LEU A 119 18.68 -3.72 65.55
N ALA A 120 17.39 -3.65 65.24
CA ALA A 120 16.34 -3.52 66.26
C ALA A 120 16.33 -4.73 67.21
N GLU A 121 16.48 -5.94 66.69
CA GLU A 121 16.60 -7.16 67.51
C GLU A 121 17.85 -7.14 68.39
N PHE A 122 19.00 -6.74 67.84
CA PHE A 122 20.25 -6.60 68.60
C PHE A 122 20.11 -5.58 69.74
N LEU A 123 19.53 -4.40 69.48
CA LEU A 123 19.30 -3.37 70.50
C LEU A 123 18.38 -3.87 71.62
N ARG A 124 17.29 -4.58 71.27
CA ARG A 124 16.41 -5.22 72.26
C ARG A 124 17.15 -6.23 73.12
N SER A 125 18.07 -7.02 72.55
CA SER A 125 18.90 -7.97 73.31
C SER A 125 19.84 -7.29 74.33
N GLN A 126 20.20 -6.02 74.08
CA GLN A 126 21.03 -5.20 74.97
C GLN A 126 20.19 -4.43 76.02
N GLY A 127 18.87 -4.62 76.04
CA GLY A 127 17.95 -3.95 76.96
C GLY A 127 17.58 -2.52 76.57
N LEU A 128 17.91 -2.10 75.34
CA LEU A 128 17.52 -0.81 74.76
C LEU A 128 16.27 -1.03 73.91
N ASP A 129 15.21 -0.26 74.16
CA ASP A 129 13.96 -0.35 73.39
C ASP A 129 14.02 0.60 72.18
N PRO A 130 14.17 0.09 70.94
CA PRO A 130 14.36 0.91 69.75
C PRO A 130 13.09 1.69 69.35
N ASP A 131 11.91 1.33 69.88
CA ASP A 131 10.63 1.99 69.59
C ASP A 131 10.34 3.18 70.55
N ARG A 132 11.27 3.50 71.45
CA ARG A 132 11.11 4.53 72.51
C ARG A 132 12.08 5.72 72.40
N ILE A 133 12.88 5.80 71.34
CA ILE A 133 13.84 6.89 71.06
C ILE A 133 13.22 7.82 70.01
#